data_AF-A0A327S2U5-F1
#
_entry.id   AF-A0A327S2U5-F1
#
_cell.length_a   1.000
_cell.length_b   1.000
_cell.length_c   1.000
_cell.angle_alpha   90.00
_cell.angle_beta   90.00
_cell.angle_gamma   90.00
#
_symmetry.space_group_name_H-M   'P 1'
#
loop_
_entity.id
_entity.type
_entity.pdbx_description
1 polymer ?
#
loop_
_entity_poly.entity_id
_entity_poly.type
_entity_poly.pdbx_seq_one_letter_code
_entity_poly.pdbx_strand_id
1 'polypeptide(L)'
;MKKNLQKCCLIFLISIFLTVLISCKKDTDTTRIAIFNVAPTLAYSGPPPPASPTEGALPMLKVTEKGNADTVLIYKERIVGFTYEEGYKYSLKVQVTHLVSPPADGHSENYQLIEVLSKEKSN
;
A
#
# COMPACT_ATOMS: atom_id res chain seq x y z
N MET A 1 0.66 -23.33 -64.07
CA MET A 1 0.06 -22.25 -63.25
C MET A 1 -0.40 -22.81 -61.89
N LYS A 2 0.52 -23.23 -61.01
CA LYS A 2 0.23 -23.77 -59.65
C LYS A 2 1.48 -23.65 -58.77
N LYS A 3 1.86 -22.44 -58.35
CA LYS A 3 3.01 -22.23 -57.43
C LYS A 3 2.78 -21.20 -56.31
N ASN A 4 1.57 -20.61 -56.21
CA ASN A 4 1.28 -19.52 -55.28
C ASN A 4 0.29 -19.88 -54.15
N LEU A 5 -0.37 -21.05 -54.20
CA LEU A 5 -1.36 -21.44 -53.19
C LEU A 5 -0.72 -22.04 -51.92
N GLN A 6 0.44 -22.68 -52.05
CA GLN A 6 1.15 -23.34 -50.96
C GLN A 6 2.00 -22.38 -50.11
N LYS A 7 2.27 -21.16 -50.63
CA LYS A 7 3.06 -20.13 -49.95
C LYS A 7 2.20 -19.19 -49.10
N CYS A 8 0.95 -18.91 -49.51
CA CYS A 8 0.03 -18.11 -48.69
C CYS A 8 -0.37 -18.82 -47.38
N CYS A 9 -0.51 -20.15 -47.41
CA CYS A 9 -0.89 -20.93 -46.23
C CYS A 9 0.24 -21.01 -45.19
N LEU A 10 1.49 -21.08 -45.64
CA LEU A 10 2.67 -21.14 -44.75
C LEU A 10 3.00 -19.78 -44.11
N ILE A 11 2.71 -18.67 -44.80
CA ILE A 11 2.92 -17.31 -44.26
C ILE A 11 1.83 -16.95 -43.24
N PHE A 12 0.60 -17.43 -43.42
CA PHE A 12 -0.52 -17.18 -42.49
C PHE A 12 -0.34 -17.90 -41.14
N LEU A 13 0.33 -19.06 -41.11
CA LEU A 13 0.61 -19.81 -39.88
C LEU A 13 1.74 -19.21 -39.03
N ILE A 14 2.68 -18.46 -39.65
CA ILE A 14 3.77 -17.77 -38.93
C ILE A 14 3.29 -16.47 -38.28
N SER A 15 2.29 -15.81 -38.86
CA SER A 15 1.68 -14.58 -38.32
C SER A 15 0.92 -14.81 -37.00
N ILE A 16 0.33 -16.00 -36.84
CA ILE A 16 -0.48 -16.35 -35.66
C ILE A 16 0.36 -16.77 -34.44
N PHE A 17 1.64 -17.07 -34.64
CA PHE A 17 2.57 -17.46 -33.56
C PHE A 17 3.23 -16.25 -32.88
N LEU A 18 3.13 -15.04 -33.45
CA LEU A 18 3.80 -13.84 -32.94
C LEU A 18 2.93 -13.00 -31.99
N THR A 19 1.62 -13.27 -31.88
CA THR A 19 0.71 -12.50 -31.01
C THR A 19 0.55 -13.06 -29.59
N VAL A 20 1.25 -14.14 -29.25
CA VAL A 20 1.19 -14.77 -27.91
C VAL A 20 2.41 -14.36 -27.05
N LEU A 21 2.70 -13.06 -26.99
CA LEU A 21 3.42 -12.51 -25.84
C LEU A 21 2.38 -11.84 -24.94
N ILE A 22 1.63 -12.71 -24.25
CA ILE A 22 0.86 -12.35 -23.07
C ILE A 22 1.87 -11.68 -22.13
N SER A 23 1.85 -10.35 -22.08
CA SER A 23 2.65 -9.56 -21.16
C SER A 23 2.08 -9.81 -19.77
N CYS A 24 2.59 -10.85 -19.10
CA CYS A 24 2.46 -11.00 -17.67
C CYS A 24 3.08 -9.75 -17.04
N LYS A 25 2.24 -8.81 -16.58
CA LYS A 25 2.67 -7.84 -15.59
C LYS A 25 3.12 -8.65 -14.38
N LYS A 26 4.41 -8.65 -14.12
CA LYS A 26 4.96 -9.26 -12.92
C LYS A 26 4.62 -8.30 -11.78
N ASP A 27 3.50 -8.57 -11.12
CA ASP A 27 3.07 -7.77 -9.98
C ASP A 27 4.08 -8.01 -8.86
N THR A 28 4.94 -7.03 -8.64
CA THR A 28 6.01 -7.03 -7.64
C THR A 28 5.69 -5.98 -6.60
N ASP A 29 6.14 -6.21 -5.37
CA ASP A 29 5.94 -5.25 -4.29
C ASP A 29 6.55 -3.90 -4.69
N THR A 30 5.79 -2.83 -4.47
CA THR A 30 6.22 -1.48 -4.82
C THR A 30 6.52 -0.69 -3.56
N THR A 31 7.59 0.09 -3.58
CA THR A 31 8.01 0.90 -2.44
C THR A 31 8.07 2.36 -2.84
N ARG A 32 7.59 3.23 -1.96
CA ARG A 32 7.62 4.69 -2.14
C ARG A 32 7.94 5.39 -0.83
N ILE A 33 8.47 6.60 -0.93
CA ILE A 33 8.68 7.48 0.22
C ILE A 33 7.49 8.44 0.30
N ALA A 34 6.90 8.55 1.48
CA ALA A 34 5.82 9.47 1.77
C ALA A 34 6.13 10.30 3.02
N ILE A 35 5.51 11.47 3.11
CA ILE A 35 5.50 12.28 4.32
C ILE A 35 4.12 12.15 4.95
N PHE A 36 4.07 11.59 6.15
CA PHE A 36 2.85 11.40 6.92
C PHE A 36 2.72 12.50 7.97
N ASN A 37 1.59 13.21 7.97
CA ASN A 37 1.24 14.12 9.05
C ASN A 37 0.31 13.39 10.02
N VAL A 38 0.74 13.25 11.28
CA VAL A 38 0.01 12.53 12.32
C VAL A 38 -0.63 13.52 13.27
N ALA A 39 -1.93 13.35 13.52
CA ALA A 39 -2.70 14.22 14.40
C ALA A 39 -2.36 14.03 15.89
N PRO A 40 -2.63 15.02 16.76
CA PRO A 40 -2.28 14.99 18.17
C PRO A 40 -3.25 14.21 19.05
N THR A 41 -4.32 13.68 18.47
CA THR A 41 -5.31 12.84 19.16
C THR A 41 -5.55 11.56 18.38
N LEU A 42 -5.84 10.48 19.10
CA LEU A 42 -6.19 9.19 18.52
C LEU A 42 -7.67 9.16 18.13
N ALA A 43 -7.98 8.34 17.12
CA ALA A 43 -9.32 7.80 16.94
C ALA A 43 -9.38 6.39 17.56
N TYR A 44 -10.58 5.84 17.70
CA TYR A 44 -10.78 4.51 18.27
C TYR A 44 -11.70 3.70 17.35
N SER A 45 -11.28 2.50 17.00
CA SER A 45 -12.06 1.56 16.19
C SER A 45 -12.47 0.37 17.04
N GLY A 46 -13.62 -0.23 16.74
CA GLY A 46 -13.94 -1.56 17.26
C GLY A 46 -12.89 -2.59 16.82
N PRO A 47 -12.73 -3.69 17.56
CA PRO A 47 -11.79 -4.73 17.18
C PRO A 47 -12.26 -5.40 15.88
N PRO A 48 -11.34 -5.83 15.00
CA PRO A 48 -11.71 -6.47 13.74
C PRO A 48 -12.33 -7.85 14.02
N PRO A 49 -13.37 -8.27 13.28
CA PRO A 49 -13.86 -9.64 13.33
C PRO A 49 -12.71 -10.65 13.08
N PRO A 50 -12.69 -11.80 13.77
CA PRO A 50 -13.74 -12.38 14.62
C PRO A 50 -13.72 -11.94 16.09
N ALA A 51 -12.89 -10.96 16.46
CA ALA A 51 -12.76 -10.51 17.85
C ALA A 51 -14.11 -10.05 18.44
N SER A 52 -14.32 -10.30 19.73
CA SER A 52 -15.54 -9.90 20.41
C SER A 52 -15.62 -8.38 20.55
N PRO A 53 -16.79 -7.75 20.37
CA PRO A 53 -16.98 -6.32 20.63
C PRO A 53 -16.63 -5.90 22.07
N THR A 54 -16.58 -6.85 23.00
CA THR A 54 -16.17 -6.62 24.40
C THR A 54 -14.65 -6.52 24.59
N GLU A 55 -13.83 -6.79 23.56
CA GLU A 55 -12.36 -6.68 23.61
C GLU A 55 -11.86 -5.22 23.63
N GLY A 56 -12.78 -4.26 23.57
CA GLY A 56 -12.47 -2.84 23.70
C GLY A 56 -12.03 -2.20 22.39
N ALA A 57 -12.03 -0.88 22.36
CA ALA A 57 -11.69 -0.13 21.16
C ALA A 57 -10.17 -0.03 20.98
N LEU A 58 -9.71 -0.22 19.75
CA LEU A 58 -8.31 -0.17 19.36
C LEU A 58 -7.91 1.27 19.00
N PRO A 59 -6.75 1.76 19.49
CA PRO A 59 -6.27 3.10 19.19
C PRO A 59 -5.75 3.21 17.75
N MET A 60 -6.20 4.25 17.06
CA MET A 60 -5.88 4.53 15.65
C MET A 60 -5.22 5.91 15.51
N LEU A 61 -4.12 5.96 14.76
CA LEU A 61 -3.55 7.22 14.28
C LEU A 61 -4.43 7.79 13.17
N LYS A 62 -4.68 9.10 13.23
CA LYS A 62 -5.19 9.87 12.10
C LYS A 62 -4.01 10.39 11.30
N VAL A 63 -3.85 9.88 10.08
CA VAL A 63 -2.71 10.17 9.21
C VAL A 63 -3.18 10.81 7.92
N THR A 64 -2.56 11.93 7.56
CA THR A 64 -2.74 12.59 6.26
C THR A 64 -1.41 12.56 5.52
N GLU A 65 -1.37 11.90 4.38
CA GLU A 65 -0.19 11.93 3.52
C GLU A 65 -0.03 13.31 2.87
N LYS A 66 1.18 13.88 2.89
CA LYS A 66 1.45 15.19 2.29
C LYS A 66 1.10 15.18 0.80
N GLY A 67 0.20 16.10 0.40
CA GLY A 67 -0.31 16.16 -0.97
C GLY A 67 -1.63 15.41 -1.17
N ASN A 68 -2.11 14.70 -0.15
CA ASN A 68 -3.46 14.15 -0.07
C ASN A 68 -4.29 14.95 0.97
N ALA A 69 -5.57 15.16 0.69
CA ALA A 69 -6.50 15.81 1.63
C ALA A 69 -7.16 14.80 2.59
N ASP A 70 -7.20 13.52 2.22
CA ASP A 70 -7.89 12.50 2.98
C ASP A 70 -7.09 12.07 4.20
N THR A 71 -7.80 11.90 5.31
CA THR A 71 -7.26 11.34 6.55
C THR A 71 -7.57 9.86 6.61
N VAL A 72 -6.54 9.04 6.77
CA VAL A 72 -6.66 7.59 6.92
C VAL A 72 -6.42 7.20 8.38
N LEU A 73 -7.13 6.17 8.83
CA LEU A 73 -6.93 5.57 10.15
C LEU A 73 -6.01 4.36 10.02
N ILE A 74 -4.90 4.36 10.74
CA ILE A 74 -3.99 3.21 10.84
C ILE A 74 -3.78 2.86 12.31
N TYR A 75 -3.51 1.59 12.64
CA TYR A 75 -3.26 1.22 14.04
C TYR A 75 -2.11 2.02 14.65
N LYS A 76 -2.21 2.36 15.94
CA LYS A 76 -1.18 3.13 16.68
C LYS A 76 0.24 2.60 16.49
N GLU A 77 0.39 1.28 16.44
CA GLU A 77 1.67 0.58 16.37
C GLU A 77 2.07 0.21 14.93
N ARG A 78 1.32 0.70 13.93
CA ARG A 78 1.45 0.23 12.55
C ARG A 78 2.72 0.72 11.84
N ILE A 79 3.29 1.83 12.29
CA ILE A 79 4.51 2.39 11.72
C ILE A 79 5.69 1.83 12.53
N VAL A 80 6.43 0.91 11.92
CA VAL A 80 7.59 0.28 12.56
C VAL A 80 8.66 1.33 12.86
N GLY A 81 9.17 1.34 14.08
CA GLY A 81 10.17 2.31 14.55
C GLY A 81 9.59 3.65 15.02
N PHE A 82 8.27 3.84 14.99
CA PHE A 82 7.61 5.04 15.51
C PHE A 82 6.87 4.73 16.82
N THR A 83 6.99 5.62 17.80
CA THR A 83 6.22 5.56 19.04
C THR A 83 5.42 6.85 19.19
N TYR A 84 4.10 6.72 19.21
CA TYR A 84 3.20 7.85 19.34
C TYR A 84 3.05 8.31 20.80
N GLU A 85 3.26 9.60 21.02
CA GLU A 85 2.89 10.29 22.27
C GLU A 85 1.70 11.22 22.01
N GLU A 86 0.69 11.13 22.89
CA GLU A 86 -0.53 11.93 22.81
C GLU A 86 -0.26 13.41 23.06
N GLY A 87 -1.04 14.27 22.39
CA GLY A 87 -0.87 15.72 22.45
C GLY A 87 0.22 16.27 21.52
N TYR A 88 0.87 15.44 20.71
CA TYR A 88 1.88 15.87 19.74
C TYR A 88 1.44 15.66 18.29
N LYS A 89 1.68 16.67 17.47
CA LYS A 89 1.60 16.57 16.01
C LYS A 89 2.95 16.13 15.48
N TYR A 90 2.94 15.26 14.48
CA TYR A 90 4.17 14.77 13.86
C TYR A 90 4.14 14.97 12.35
N SER A 91 5.29 15.26 11.77
CA SER A 91 5.56 15.03 10.35
C SER A 91 6.63 13.96 10.23
N LEU A 92 6.30 12.83 9.61
CA LEU A 92 7.13 11.64 9.55
C LEU A 92 7.51 11.36 8.09
N LYS A 93 8.78 11.08 7.84
CA LYS A 93 9.22 10.48 6.57
C LYS A 93 9.13 8.97 6.71
N VAL A 94 8.28 8.36 5.89
CA VAL A 94 7.91 6.94 6.00
C VAL A 94 8.16 6.25 4.66
N GLN A 95 8.76 5.06 4.71
CA GLN A 95 8.76 4.14 3.58
C GLN A 95 7.46 3.34 3.60
N VAL A 96 6.68 3.48 2.53
CA VAL A 96 5.45 2.72 2.31
C VAL A 96 5.75 1.62 1.30
N THR A 97 5.53 0.38 1.70
CA THR A 97 5.66 -0.79 0.81
C THR A 97 4.29 -1.40 0.59
N HIS A 98 3.83 -1.39 -0.66
CA HIS A 98 2.62 -2.08 -1.09
C HIS A 98 2.96 -3.52 -1.46
N LEU A 99 2.34 -4.46 -0.75
CA LEU A 99 2.48 -5.89 -0.94
C LEU A 99 1.44 -6.38 -1.95
N VAL A 100 1.89 -7.01 -3.02
CA VAL A 100 1.01 -7.61 -4.03
C VAL A 100 0.35 -8.89 -3.51
N SER A 101 1.09 -9.67 -2.73
CA SER A 101 0.60 -10.90 -2.09
C SER A 101 0.69 -10.73 -0.57
N PRO A 102 -0.23 -9.95 0.04
CA PRO A 102 -0.24 -9.81 1.49
C PRO A 102 -0.56 -11.17 2.16
N PRO A 103 -0.14 -11.36 3.42
CA PRO A 103 -0.61 -12.49 4.23
C PRO A 103 -2.15 -12.52 4.26
N ALA A 104 -2.75 -13.71 4.41
CA ALA A 104 -4.20 -13.89 4.33
C ALA A 104 -5.00 -12.93 5.25
N ASP A 105 -4.48 -12.66 6.44
CA ASP A 105 -5.06 -11.73 7.43
C ASP A 105 -4.21 -10.46 7.60
N GLY A 106 -3.28 -10.22 6.68
CA GLY A 106 -2.37 -9.09 6.66
C GLY A 106 -2.95 -7.92 5.87
N HIS A 107 -2.32 -6.75 6.03
CA HIS A 107 -2.70 -5.60 5.19
C HIS A 107 -1.76 -5.53 3.99
N SER A 108 -2.26 -4.94 2.92
CA SER A 108 -1.49 -4.71 1.69
C SER A 108 -0.43 -3.62 1.82
N GLU A 109 -0.35 -2.91 2.94
CA GLU A 109 0.65 -1.87 3.15
C GLU A 109 1.44 -2.07 4.45
N ASN A 110 2.75 -1.89 4.33
CA ASN A 110 3.70 -1.81 5.42
C ASN A 110 4.31 -0.40 5.50
N TYR A 111 4.49 0.09 6.73
CA TYR A 111 5.04 1.42 6.99
C TYR A 111 6.27 1.29 7.89
N GLN A 112 7.40 1.79 7.40
CA GLN A 112 8.66 1.84 8.15
C GLN A 112 9.05 3.31 8.34
N LEU A 113 9.26 3.73 9.58
CA LEU A 113 9.78 5.06 9.86
C LEU A 113 11.21 5.17 9.32
N ILE A 114 11.46 6.22 8.55
CA ILE A 114 12.81 6.62 8.15
C ILE A 114 13.30 7.72 9.09
N GLU A 115 12.48 8.75 9.30
CA GLU A 115 12.88 9.95 10.02
C GLU A 115 11.66 10.70 10.59
N VAL A 116 11.81 11.28 11.77
CA VAL A 116 10.84 12.24 12.32
C VAL A 116 11.27 13.64 11.87
N LEU A 117 10.51 14.25 10.96
CA LEU A 117 10.79 15.57 10.39
C LEU A 117 10.37 16.70 11.34
N SER A 118 9.28 16.51 12.08
CA SER A 118 8.85 17.43 13.14
C SER A 118 8.05 16.72 14.23
N LYS A 119 8.15 17.25 15.46
CA LYS A 119 7.33 16.89 16.62
C LYS A 119 6.96 18.18 17.34
N GLU A 120 5.68 18.52 17.35
CA GLU A 120 5.18 19.78 17.92
C GLU A 120 4.09 19.49 18.94
N LYS A 121 4.19 20.10 20.12
CA LYS A 121 3.13 19.98 21.12
C LYS A 121 1.91 20.76 20.64
N SER A 122 0.77 20.09 20.58
CA SER A 122 -0.51 20.73 20.33
C SER A 122 -0.95 21.41 21.63
N ASN A 123 -0.80 22.72 21.69
CA ASN A 123 -1.40 23.56 22.74
C ASN A 123 -2.90 23.74 22.49
#